data_AF-A0AAE7NXY9-F1
#
_entry.id   AF-A0AAE7NXY9-F1
#
_cell.length_a   1.000
_cell.length_b   1.000
_cell.length_c   1.000
_cell.angle_alpha   90.00
_cell.angle_beta   90.00
_cell.angle_gamma   90.00
#
_symmetry.space_group_name_H-M   'P 1'
#
loop_
_entity.id
_entity.type
_entity.pdbx_description
1 polymer ?
#
loop_
_entity_poly.entity_id
_entity_poly.type
_entity_poly.pdbx_seq_one_letter_code
_entity_poly.pdbx_strand_id
1 'polypeptide(L)'
;MRAAWKIFCLSTATFAAALGLAYLLVPDVVPIAFAEEPQSSWAVMTAFVLRAIELIAAAVSVIALAVLGGGMIRLAWPRAH
;
A
#
# COMPACT_ATOMS: atom_id res chain seq x y z
N MET A 1 -11.45 -2.40 17.64
CA MET A 1 -11.81 -2.37 16.20
C MET A 1 -11.68 -0.98 15.56
N ARG A 2 -12.19 0.10 16.17
CA ARG A 2 -12.12 1.47 15.59
C ARG A 2 -10.69 1.93 15.22
N ALA A 3 -9.68 1.55 15.99
CA ALA A 3 -8.28 1.86 15.68
C ALA A 3 -7.77 1.13 14.41
N ALA A 4 -8.00 -0.19 14.31
CA ALA A 4 -7.63 -0.97 13.12
C ALA A 4 -8.34 -0.47 11.85
N TRP A 5 -9.61 -0.06 11.97
CA TRP A 5 -10.33 0.59 10.86
C TRP A 5 -9.69 1.90 10.42
N LYS A 6 -9.31 2.77 11.37
CA LYS A 6 -8.59 4.02 11.04
C LYS A 6 -7.25 3.75 10.35
N ILE A 7 -6.48 2.78 10.84
CA ILE A 7 -5.19 2.40 10.26
C ILE A 7 -5.40 1.87 8.83
N PHE A 8 -6.38 0.99 8.62
CA PHE A 8 -6.74 0.51 7.30
C PHE A 8 -7.06 1.67 6.36
N CYS A 9 -8.00 2.55 6.73
CA CYS A 9 -8.37 3.71 5.90
C CYS A 9 -7.18 4.63 5.60
N LEU A 10 -6.34 4.93 6.59
CA LEU A 10 -5.15 5.76 6.39
C LEU A 10 -4.16 5.10 5.44
N SER A 11 -3.82 3.83 5.66
CA SER A 11 -2.89 3.09 4.79
C SER A 11 -3.41 2.97 3.35
N THR A 12 -4.70 2.70 3.16
CA THR A 12 -5.31 2.65 1.82
C THR A 12 -5.31 4.03 1.15
N ALA A 13 -5.55 5.11 1.88
CA ALA A 13 -5.44 6.47 1.35
C ALA A 13 -4.00 6.82 0.97
N THR A 14 -3.02 6.46 1.80
CA THR A 14 -1.59 6.64 1.49
C THR A 14 -1.19 5.84 0.26
N PHE A 15 -1.66 4.60 0.13
CA PHE A 15 -1.44 3.77 -1.05
C PHE A 15 -1.99 4.44 -2.32
N ALA A 16 -3.25 4.87 -2.30
CA ALA A 16 -3.88 5.53 -3.44
C ALA A 16 -3.18 6.84 -3.81
N ALA A 17 -2.74 7.62 -2.81
CA ALA A 17 -1.99 8.85 -3.04
C ALA A 17 -0.62 8.58 -3.68
N ALA A 18 0.12 7.60 -3.17
CA ALA A 18 1.43 7.22 -3.74
C ALA A 18 1.28 6.72 -5.18
N LEU A 19 0.27 5.88 -5.44
CA LEU A 19 -0.04 5.38 -6.78
C LEU A 19 -0.42 6.52 -7.73
N GLY A 20 -1.29 7.43 -7.28
CA GLY A 20 -1.67 8.61 -8.07
C GLY A 20 -0.48 9.51 -8.38
N LEU A 21 0.40 9.75 -7.40
CA LEU A 21 1.64 10.51 -7.60
C LEU A 21 2.59 9.81 -8.57
N ALA A 22 2.69 8.48 -8.53
CA ALA A 22 3.53 7.73 -9.47
C ALA A 22 3.05 7.92 -10.91
N TYR A 23 1.74 7.80 -11.13
CA TYR A 23 1.13 8.05 -12.45
C TYR A 23 1.29 9.50 -12.94
N LEU A 24 1.30 10.48 -12.04
CA LEU A 24 1.39 11.90 -12.40
C LEU A 24 2.83 12.39 -12.62
N LEU A 25 3.77 11.98 -11.76
CA LEU A 25 5.13 12.53 -11.74
C LEU A 25 6.11 11.70 -12.56
N VAL A 26 5.87 10.41 -12.67
CA VAL A 26 6.81 9.46 -13.30
C VAL A 26 6.08 8.42 -14.13
N PRO A 27 5.34 8.87 -15.17
CA PRO A 27 4.77 7.94 -16.14
C PRO A 27 5.90 7.15 -16.83
N ASP A 28 5.67 5.85 -17.04
CA ASP A 28 6.55 4.96 -17.80
C ASP A 28 7.97 4.72 -17.23
N VAL A 29 8.23 5.12 -15.99
CA VAL A 29 9.48 4.80 -15.29
C VAL A 29 9.35 3.44 -14.62
N VAL A 30 10.31 2.54 -14.90
CA VAL A 30 10.36 1.21 -14.29
C VAL A 30 11.32 1.27 -13.10
N PRO A 31 10.84 1.32 -11.85
CA PRO A 31 11.69 1.63 -10.70
C PRO A 31 12.68 0.52 -10.31
N ILE A 32 12.57 -0.68 -10.91
CA ILE A 32 13.35 -1.87 -10.53
C ILE A 32 14.01 -2.53 -11.77
N ALA A 33 13.69 -2.10 -12.99
CA ALA A 33 14.24 -2.69 -14.21
C ALA A 33 15.09 -1.70 -14.99
N PHE A 34 16.12 -2.21 -15.67
CA PHE A 34 16.83 -1.45 -16.68
C PHE A 34 15.88 -1.19 -17.85
N ALA A 35 15.44 0.05 -18.01
CA ALA A 35 14.81 0.47 -19.26
C ALA A 35 15.88 0.46 -20.37
N GLU A 36 15.49 0.04 -21.58
CA GLU A 36 16.39 0.05 -22.75
C GLU A 36 16.87 1.48 -23.09
N GLU A 37 16.07 2.49 -22.73
CA GLU A 37 16.43 3.90 -22.86
C GLU A 37 16.94 4.51 -21.55
N PRO A 38 17.93 5.42 -21.60
CA PRO A 38 18.47 6.07 -20.42
C PRO A 38 17.42 6.95 -19.74
N GLN A 39 16.99 6.53 -18.54
CA GLN A 39 16.05 7.29 -17.72
C GLN A 39 16.78 8.32 -16.85
N SER A 40 16.15 9.47 -16.65
CA SER A 40 16.70 10.50 -15.77
C SER A 40 16.77 10.01 -14.32
N SER A 41 17.89 10.27 -13.64
CA SER A 41 18.17 9.75 -12.29
C SER A 41 17.14 10.20 -11.26
N TRP A 42 16.65 11.44 -11.36
CA TRP A 42 15.63 11.97 -10.46
C TRP A 42 14.30 11.23 -10.58
N ALA A 43 13.93 10.84 -11.81
CA ALA A 43 12.70 10.13 -12.09
C ALA A 43 12.76 8.70 -11.51
N VAL A 44 13.87 7.99 -11.73
CA VAL A 44 14.08 6.64 -11.16
C VAL A 44 14.04 6.68 -9.63
N MET A 45 14.72 7.63 -9.00
CA MET A 45 14.70 7.77 -7.54
C MET A 45 13.29 8.06 -7.01
N THR A 46 12.54 8.94 -7.67
CA THR A 46 11.16 9.29 -7.27
C THR A 46 10.23 8.09 -7.41
N ALA A 47 10.28 7.39 -8.54
CA ALA A 47 9.48 6.19 -8.79
C ALA A 47 9.82 5.08 -7.77
N PHE A 48 11.09 4.90 -7.43
CA PHE A 48 11.51 3.93 -6.42
C PHE A 48 10.94 4.26 -5.03
N VAL A 49 11.03 5.52 -4.60
CA VAL A 49 10.49 5.97 -3.30
C VAL A 49 8.97 5.80 -3.26
N LEU A 50 8.26 6.22 -4.29
CA LEU A 50 6.81 6.06 -4.37
C LEU A 50 6.41 4.58 -4.34
N ARG A 51 7.14 3.72 -5.06
CA ARG A 51 6.90 2.28 -5.05
C ARG A 51 7.14 1.64 -3.69
N ALA A 52 8.17 2.08 -2.96
CA ALA A 52 8.40 1.61 -1.60
C ALA A 52 7.25 2.01 -0.66
N ILE A 53 6.77 3.25 -0.76
CA ILE A 53 5.62 3.74 0.01
C ILE A 53 4.36 2.94 -0.31
N GLU A 54 4.07 2.70 -1.59
CA GLU A 54 2.95 1.85 -2.02
C GLU A 54 3.01 0.47 -1.37
N LEU A 55 4.15 -0.22 -1.47
CA LEU A 55 4.28 -1.58 -0.94
C LEU A 55 4.13 -1.64 0.58
N ILE A 56 4.71 -0.67 1.30
CA ILE A 56 4.57 -0.58 2.77
C ILE A 56 3.11 -0.30 3.14
N ALA A 57 2.47 0.68 2.48
CA ALA A 57 1.09 1.04 2.74
C ALA A 57 0.13 -0.13 2.44
N ALA A 58 0.36 -0.86 1.35
CA ALA A 58 -0.37 -2.08 1.01
C ALA A 58 -0.17 -3.19 2.05
N ALA A 59 1.06 -3.42 2.52
CA ALA A 59 1.32 -4.42 3.56
C ALA A 59 0.57 -4.08 4.87
N VAL A 60 0.63 -2.81 5.30
CA VAL A 60 -0.08 -2.34 6.50
C VAL A 60 -1.59 -2.45 6.34
N SER A 61 -2.14 -2.13 5.16
CA SER A 61 -3.57 -2.24 4.90
C SER A 61 -4.04 -3.70 4.96
N VAL A 62 -3.28 -4.62 4.38
CA VAL A 62 -3.58 -6.07 4.44
C VAL A 62 -3.52 -6.59 5.87
N ILE A 63 -2.52 -6.20 6.67
CA ILE A 63 -2.43 -6.58 8.08
C ILE A 63 -3.63 -6.03 8.87
N ALA A 64 -3.98 -4.76 8.67
CA ALA A 64 -5.11 -4.14 9.34
C ALA A 64 -6.44 -4.82 8.97
N LEU A 65 -6.62 -5.20 7.71
CA LEU A 65 -7.76 -5.96 7.22
C LEU A 65 -7.83 -7.35 7.88
N ALA A 66 -6.70 -8.07 7.95
CA ALA A 66 -6.63 -9.38 8.59
C ALA A 66 -7.00 -9.31 10.09
N VAL A 67 -6.54 -8.26 10.80
CA VAL A 67 -6.90 -8.03 12.21
C VAL A 67 -8.41 -7.76 12.37
N LEU A 68 -9.00 -6.96 11.48
CA LEU A 68 -10.44 -6.70 11.49
C LEU A 68 -11.24 -7.99 11.22
N GLY A 69 -10.85 -8.75 10.20
CA GLY A 69 -11.49 -10.03 9.84
C GLY A 69 -11.38 -11.06 10.96
N GLY A 70 -10.19 -11.23 11.56
CA GLY A 70 -10.00 -12.13 12.70
C GLY A 70 -10.86 -11.78 13.91
N GLY A 71 -11.09 -10.48 14.16
CA GLY A 71 -12.02 -10.02 15.18
C GLY A 71 -13.48 -10.37 14.88
N MET A 72 -13.91 -10.24 13.61
CA MET A 72 -15.27 -10.59 13.19
C MET A 72 -15.53 -12.10 13.28
N ILE A 73 -14.55 -12.92 12.88
CA ILE A 73 -14.64 -14.39 12.98
C ILE A 73 -14.77 -14.82 14.44
N ARG A 74 -14.01 -14.21 15.36
CA ARG A 74 -14.11 -14.49 16.81
C ARG A 74 -15.47 -14.08 17.40
N LEU A 75 -16.08 -13.00 16.91
CA LEU A 75 -17.41 -12.56 17.36
C LEU A 75 -18.53 -13.42 16.78
N ALA A 76 -18.37 -13.90 15.54
CA ALA A 76 -19.33 -14.75 14.86
C ALA A 76 -19.23 -16.23 15.28
N TRP A 77 -18.19 -16.63 16.01
CA TRP A 77 -18.05 -17.98 16.55
C TRP A 77 -19.07 -18.18 17.69
N PRO A 78 -20.10 -19.01 17.51
CA PRO A 78 -20.96 -19.39 18.62
C PRO A 78 -20.06 -20.08 19.63
N ARG A 79 -20.12 -19.70 20.91
CA ARG A 79 -19.50 -20.49 21.98
C ARG A 79 -20.22 -21.84 22.04
N ALA A 80 -19.91 -22.74 21.13
CA ALA A 80 -20.10 -24.16 21.33
C ALA A 80 -19.00 -24.57 22.31
N HIS A 81 -19.36 -24.59 23.58
CA HIS A 81 -18.81 -25.32 24.73
C HIS A 81 -19.15 -24.54 26.00
#